data_AF-A0A2V2ELD7-F1
#
_entry.id   AF-A0A2V2ELD7-F1
#
_cell.length_a   1.000
_cell.length_b   1.000
_cell.length_c   1.000
_cell.angle_alpha   90.00
_cell.angle_beta   90.00
_cell.angle_gamma   90.00
#
_symmetry.space_group_name_H-M   'P 1'
#
loop_
_entity.id
_entity.type
_entity.pdbx_description
1 polymer ?
#
loop_
_entity_poly.entity_id
_entity_poly.type
_entity_poly.pdbx_seq_one_letter_code
_entity_poly.pdbx_strand_id
1 'polypeptide(L)'
;MKKSLKIILIVLATLILICAAAIGIFYIRINNPANVFDHLSGTPAPVDVTPTPAQETPAPTDAAATPAVIQSAEPTPEPTPTPISEAELESMADLSFMKNRVNILVLGIDRSEERLESNSFRSDTIILVTVNFKTGDVDMISFPRDSYVKLYNKNGKLIDPLDPYNKINEAFSRGGMMKKGGYQSEMNTVSALLGGIPVNYYVSFDMTAVKEIVNAMGGVDYDVDVEVRMNGRELHPGMQHLDGQGVLDYCRQRKGSSDTARADRQQRMLKAIFNQMKSTGQIANIPKIYKAVSDCIETDLSFEQICALSLVAVRMDAEQLDRHMIEGKFASLYSRDVWLVDREKLIELIKDVFNVDAEIAEDVDGEAILAAAAENNAAIQGELYGAALLYNEAKNITKTYSSSLSSGTKSAISSLKSKLATAIRRECKPYLDQYSVSMADALNAAYAELGLQQNAYGMLNSYSGGMDYAGGGTFGWTEDDIGDD
;
A
#
# COMPACT_ATOMS: atom_id res chain seq x y z
N MET A 1 -49.56 28.87 15.69
CA MET A 1 -48.68 27.74 16.09
C MET A 1 -48.01 28.06 17.41
N LYS A 2 -48.22 27.24 18.44
CA LYS A 2 -47.78 27.51 19.83
C LYS A 2 -46.24 27.50 19.91
N LYS A 3 -45.65 28.45 20.64
CA LYS A 3 -44.19 28.60 20.85
C LYS A 3 -43.51 27.27 21.25
N SER A 4 -44.24 26.39 21.96
CA SER A 4 -43.80 25.05 22.34
C SER A 4 -43.49 24.13 21.14
N LEU A 5 -44.25 24.21 20.06
CA LEU A 5 -44.04 23.36 18.87
C LEU A 5 -42.76 23.76 18.11
N LYS A 6 -42.43 25.05 18.08
CA LYS A 6 -41.18 25.54 17.48
C LYS A 6 -39.95 25.10 18.29
N ILE A 7 -40.03 25.11 19.61
CA ILE A 7 -38.93 24.65 20.48
C ILE A 7 -38.70 23.15 20.31
N ILE A 8 -39.77 22.35 20.27
CA ILE A 8 -39.67 20.90 20.04
C ILE A 8 -39.04 20.58 18.68
N LEU A 9 -39.44 21.27 17.61
CA LEU A 9 -38.87 21.07 16.28
C LEU A 9 -37.39 21.47 16.20
N ILE A 10 -36.98 22.54 16.89
CA ILE A 10 -35.56 22.94 16.96
C ILE A 10 -34.75 21.89 17.73
N VAL A 11 -35.24 21.40 18.86
CA VAL A 11 -34.58 20.34 19.64
C VAL A 11 -34.46 19.05 18.83
N LEU A 12 -35.52 18.65 18.11
CA LEU A 12 -35.50 17.47 17.23
C LEU A 12 -34.50 17.63 16.08
N ALA A 13 -34.48 18.79 15.42
CA ALA A 13 -33.53 19.06 14.34
C ALA A 13 -32.08 19.06 14.84
N THR A 14 -31.84 19.58 16.06
CA THR A 14 -30.51 19.57 16.69
C THR A 14 -30.09 18.15 17.07
N LEU A 15 -31.00 17.35 17.61
CA LEU A 15 -30.77 15.91 17.90
C LEU A 15 -30.49 15.11 16.63
N ILE A 16 -31.22 15.37 15.54
CA ILE A 16 -30.97 14.72 14.24
C ILE A 16 -29.60 15.11 13.70
N LEU A 17 -29.18 16.37 13.83
CA LEU A 17 -27.84 16.84 13.42
C LEU A 17 -26.73 16.21 14.27
N ILE A 18 -26.93 16.12 15.59
CA ILE A 18 -26.00 15.45 16.50
C ILE A 18 -25.93 13.95 16.19
N CYS A 19 -27.06 13.29 15.94
CA CYS A 19 -27.10 11.89 15.52
C CYS A 19 -26.45 11.68 14.16
N ALA A 20 -26.66 12.56 13.19
CA ALA A 20 -26.03 12.49 11.87
C ALA A 20 -24.51 12.72 11.96
N ALA A 21 -24.05 13.65 12.80
CA ALA A 21 -22.63 13.85 13.09
C ALA A 21 -22.02 12.63 13.80
N ALA A 22 -22.73 12.06 14.77
CA ALA A 22 -22.31 10.84 15.46
C ALA A 22 -22.24 9.64 14.51
N ILE A 23 -23.22 9.48 13.61
CA ILE A 23 -23.23 8.44 12.55
C ILE A 23 -22.10 8.66 11.53
N GLY A 24 -21.78 9.92 11.20
CA GLY A 24 -20.64 10.27 10.34
C GLY A 24 -19.30 9.92 10.98
N ILE A 25 -19.09 10.32 12.24
CA ILE A 25 -17.91 9.96 13.04
C ILE A 25 -17.81 8.44 13.22
N PHE A 26 -18.94 7.76 13.37
CA PHE A 26 -19.07 6.32 13.49
C PHE A 26 -18.70 5.56 12.21
N TYR A 27 -19.15 6.02 11.03
CA TYR A 27 -18.77 5.44 9.74
C TYR A 27 -17.27 5.57 9.49
N ILE A 28 -16.70 6.69 9.93
CA ILE A 28 -15.27 6.99 9.88
C ILE A 28 -14.47 6.09 10.85
N ARG A 29 -15.02 5.69 12.00
CA ARG A 29 -14.30 4.90 13.03
C ARG A 29 -14.33 3.38 12.81
N ILE A 30 -15.30 2.84 12.08
CA ILE A 30 -15.44 1.38 11.84
C ILE A 30 -14.63 0.87 10.66
N ASN A 31 -14.43 1.72 9.65
CA ASN A 31 -13.56 1.37 8.53
C ASN A 31 -12.09 1.63 8.83
N ASN A 32 -11.74 1.81 10.10
CA ASN A 32 -10.49 2.43 10.48
C ASN A 32 -9.69 1.61 11.51
N PRO A 33 -8.83 0.69 11.04
CA PRO A 33 -7.96 -0.13 11.88
C PRO A 33 -6.81 0.63 12.55
N ALA A 34 -6.68 1.96 12.41
CA ALA A 34 -5.45 2.64 12.81
C ALA A 34 -5.49 3.55 14.04
N ASN A 35 -6.63 3.65 14.74
CA ASN A 35 -6.62 4.07 16.16
C ASN A 35 -5.74 3.13 17.03
N VAL A 36 -5.34 1.99 16.46
CA VAL A 36 -4.41 0.99 17.01
C VAL A 36 -2.99 1.53 17.16
N PHE A 37 -2.55 2.51 16.38
CA PHE A 37 -1.16 2.98 16.38
C PHE A 37 -0.96 4.36 17.03
N ASP A 38 -2.01 4.96 17.59
CA ASP A 38 -1.95 6.30 18.23
C ASP A 38 -0.89 6.36 19.34
N HIS A 39 -0.67 5.25 20.06
CA HIS A 39 0.32 5.15 21.14
C HIS A 39 1.77 5.03 20.66
N LEU A 40 2.01 4.77 19.37
CA LEU A 40 3.35 4.67 18.78
C LEU A 40 3.79 5.96 18.05
N SER A 41 2.91 6.96 17.98
CA SER A 41 3.11 8.17 17.17
C SER A 41 4.03 9.21 17.82
N GLY A 42 5.34 8.98 17.78
CA GLY A 42 6.36 10.03 17.92
C GLY A 42 6.58 10.71 16.56
N THR A 43 6.05 11.92 16.35
CA THR A 43 6.20 12.63 15.05
C THR A 43 7.47 13.49 15.06
N PRO A 44 8.47 13.25 14.20
CA PRO A 44 9.50 14.25 13.91
C PRO A 44 8.89 15.39 13.09
N ALA A 45 9.29 16.63 13.36
CA ALA A 45 8.80 17.80 12.66
C ALA A 45 9.07 17.71 11.13
N PRO A 46 8.12 18.13 10.27
CA PRO A 46 8.37 18.24 8.83
C PRO A 46 9.49 19.26 8.57
N VAL A 47 10.48 18.88 7.76
CA VAL A 47 11.46 19.82 7.22
C VAL A 47 10.79 20.57 6.08
N ASP A 48 10.86 21.91 6.14
CA ASP A 48 10.18 22.83 5.23
C ASP A 48 10.75 22.69 3.80
N VAL A 49 9.96 22.13 2.88
CA VAL A 49 10.30 22.04 1.45
C VAL A 49 9.41 22.99 0.66
N THR A 50 10.04 24.04 0.12
CA THR A 50 9.40 25.02 -0.77
C THR A 50 9.10 24.35 -2.12
N PRO A 51 7.84 24.36 -2.60
CA PRO A 51 7.49 23.77 -3.89
C PRO A 51 7.96 24.65 -5.06
N THR A 52 8.62 24.05 -6.04
CA THR A 52 8.92 24.64 -7.35
C THR A 52 7.63 24.73 -8.19
N PRO A 53 7.35 25.84 -8.92
CA PRO A 53 6.10 25.98 -9.67
C PRO A 53 6.01 25.01 -10.85
N ALA A 54 4.86 24.36 -10.98
CA ALA A 54 4.51 23.56 -12.16
C ALA A 54 4.27 24.48 -13.38
N GLN A 55 4.90 24.15 -14.51
CA GLN A 55 4.69 24.83 -15.78
C GLN A 55 3.66 24.05 -16.60
N GLU A 56 2.61 24.73 -17.06
CA GLU A 56 1.52 24.13 -17.85
C GLU A 56 1.99 23.77 -19.28
N THR A 57 1.69 22.56 -19.72
CA THR A 57 1.88 22.09 -21.11
C THR A 57 0.52 21.97 -21.81
N PRO A 58 0.36 22.41 -23.07
CA PRO A 58 -0.94 22.47 -23.75
C PRO A 58 -1.41 21.11 -24.28
N ALA A 59 -2.73 20.99 -24.44
CA ALA A 59 -3.45 19.81 -24.93
C ALA A 59 -3.13 19.46 -26.41
N PRO A 60 -3.08 18.17 -26.78
CA PRO A 60 -2.92 17.75 -28.17
C PRO A 60 -4.27 17.66 -28.91
N THR A 61 -4.20 17.95 -30.21
CA THR A 61 -5.28 17.93 -31.19
C THR A 61 -5.51 16.52 -31.76
N ASP A 62 -6.78 16.14 -31.89
CA ASP A 62 -7.25 14.89 -32.50
C ASP A 62 -6.80 14.70 -33.95
N ALA A 63 -6.28 13.51 -34.26
CA ALA A 63 -6.32 12.94 -35.60
C ALA A 63 -6.43 11.41 -35.50
N ALA A 64 -7.61 10.89 -35.83
CA ALA A 64 -7.91 9.47 -35.90
C ALA A 64 -7.28 8.82 -37.14
N ALA A 65 -6.66 7.65 -36.96
CA ALA A 65 -6.38 6.72 -38.05
C ALA A 65 -6.65 5.27 -37.61
N THR A 66 -7.51 4.60 -38.38
CA THR A 66 -8.00 3.22 -38.23
C THR A 66 -6.86 2.18 -38.35
N PRO A 67 -6.88 1.07 -37.59
CA PRO A 67 -5.79 0.09 -37.58
C PRO A 67 -5.80 -0.83 -38.81
N ALA A 68 -4.62 -1.03 -39.39
CA ALA A 68 -4.35 -2.11 -40.34
C ALA A 68 -3.67 -3.27 -39.59
N VAL A 69 -4.24 -4.46 -39.69
CA VAL A 69 -3.68 -5.73 -39.21
C VAL A 69 -2.45 -6.07 -40.03
N ILE A 70 -1.28 -6.24 -39.40
CA ILE A 70 -0.08 -6.79 -40.04
C ILE A 70 0.39 -8.02 -39.26
N GLN A 71 0.53 -9.11 -40.00
CA GLN A 71 1.03 -10.41 -39.56
C GLN A 71 2.45 -10.34 -39.01
N SER A 72 2.66 -11.13 -37.96
CA SER A 72 3.95 -11.42 -37.32
C SER A 72 4.97 -11.95 -38.32
N ALA A 73 6.00 -11.17 -38.61
CA ALA A 73 7.26 -11.63 -39.17
C ALA A 73 8.31 -11.60 -38.04
N GLU A 74 9.12 -12.66 -37.91
CA GLU A 74 10.26 -12.70 -36.99
C GLU A 74 11.19 -11.50 -37.27
N PRO A 75 11.56 -10.70 -36.24
CA PRO A 75 12.43 -9.57 -36.46
C PRO A 75 13.84 -10.09 -36.76
N THR A 76 14.33 -9.75 -37.95
CA THR A 76 15.77 -9.75 -38.22
C THR A 76 16.39 -8.68 -37.30
N PRO A 77 17.47 -8.95 -36.56
CA PRO A 77 18.03 -7.97 -35.64
C PRO A 77 18.47 -6.73 -36.43
N GLU A 78 17.86 -5.59 -36.13
CA GLU A 78 18.39 -4.29 -36.57
C GLU A 78 19.81 -4.13 -36.01
N PRO A 79 20.75 -3.53 -36.77
CA PRO A 79 22.09 -3.31 -36.29
C PRO A 79 22.05 -2.43 -35.03
N THR A 80 22.64 -2.92 -33.95
CA THR A 80 22.75 -2.18 -32.69
C THR A 80 23.32 -0.78 -32.95
N PRO A 81 22.68 0.30 -32.48
CA PRO A 81 23.08 1.66 -32.79
C PRO A 81 24.52 1.94 -32.33
N THR A 82 25.29 2.66 -33.14
CA THR A 82 26.65 3.07 -32.77
C THR A 82 26.60 3.99 -31.53
N PRO A 83 27.35 3.69 -30.46
CA PRO A 83 27.47 4.56 -29.28
C PRO A 83 27.88 5.99 -29.64
N ILE A 84 27.24 7.00 -29.03
CA ILE A 84 27.76 8.37 -29.06
C ILE A 84 29.06 8.47 -28.26
N SER A 85 29.88 9.47 -28.59
CA SER A 85 31.11 9.71 -27.84
C SER A 85 30.83 10.28 -26.44
N GLU A 86 31.71 10.02 -25.48
CA GLU A 86 31.60 10.58 -24.13
C GLU A 86 31.61 12.12 -24.15
N ALA A 87 32.44 12.74 -25.00
CA ALA A 87 32.50 14.19 -25.14
C ALA A 87 31.17 14.80 -25.67
N GLU A 88 30.49 14.09 -26.57
CA GLU A 88 29.15 14.48 -27.03
C GLU A 88 28.13 14.35 -25.90
N LEU A 89 28.16 13.26 -25.14
CA LEU A 89 27.30 13.04 -23.98
C LEU A 89 27.50 14.11 -22.90
N GLU A 90 28.75 14.44 -22.58
CA GLU A 90 29.11 15.47 -21.62
C GLU A 90 28.65 16.86 -22.07
N SER A 91 28.67 17.16 -23.37
CA SER A 91 28.18 18.44 -23.90
C SER A 91 26.66 18.64 -23.75
N MET A 92 25.90 17.55 -23.60
CA MET A 92 24.45 17.56 -23.38
C MET A 92 24.06 17.46 -21.89
N ALA A 93 25.01 17.12 -21.01
CA ALA A 93 24.75 16.83 -19.61
C ALA A 93 24.65 18.09 -18.76
N ASP A 94 23.67 18.15 -17.85
CA ASP A 94 23.65 19.13 -16.77
C ASP A 94 24.66 18.71 -15.69
N LEU A 95 25.91 19.15 -15.79
CA LEU A 95 26.94 18.83 -14.81
C LEU A 95 26.65 19.42 -13.42
N SER A 96 25.74 20.40 -13.30
CA SER A 96 25.37 20.97 -12.02
C SER A 96 24.49 20.02 -11.18
N PHE A 97 23.79 19.11 -11.85
CA PHE A 97 23.04 18.00 -11.27
C PHE A 97 23.95 17.03 -10.49
N MET A 98 25.20 16.86 -10.93
CA MET A 98 26.16 15.89 -10.40
C MET A 98 26.87 16.33 -9.10
N LYS A 99 26.38 17.36 -8.41
CA LYS A 99 27.08 17.95 -7.25
C LYS A 99 26.91 17.16 -5.93
N ASN A 100 25.75 16.56 -5.72
CA ASN A 100 25.37 15.88 -4.48
C ASN A 100 24.59 14.61 -4.81
N ARG A 101 24.49 13.68 -3.86
CA ARG A 101 23.68 12.47 -4.02
C ARG A 101 22.27 12.79 -4.54
N VAL A 102 21.80 11.99 -5.50
CA VAL A 102 20.42 12.03 -5.99
C VAL A 102 19.73 10.70 -5.76
N ASN A 103 18.45 10.76 -5.37
CA ASN A 103 17.62 9.60 -5.10
C ASN A 103 16.44 9.59 -6.08
N ILE A 104 16.35 8.55 -6.90
CA ILE A 104 15.40 8.43 -8.01
C ILE A 104 14.53 7.21 -7.76
N LEU A 105 13.21 7.42 -7.64
CA LEU A 105 12.26 6.34 -7.47
C LEU A 105 11.87 5.73 -8.80
N VAL A 106 12.24 4.47 -9.00
CA VAL A 106 11.92 3.68 -10.19
C VAL A 106 10.66 2.86 -9.94
N LEU A 107 9.65 3.06 -10.77
CA LEU A 107 8.33 2.46 -10.64
C LEU A 107 7.99 1.64 -11.88
N GLY A 108 7.66 0.36 -11.68
CA GLY A 108 7.04 -0.48 -12.69
C GLY A 108 5.53 -0.47 -12.49
N ILE A 109 4.79 0.14 -13.42
CA ILE A 109 3.32 0.19 -13.37
C ILE A 109 2.74 -0.84 -14.33
N ASP A 110 1.90 -1.73 -13.80
CA ASP A 110 1.17 -2.70 -14.63
C ASP A 110 -0.06 -2.04 -15.26
N ARG A 111 0.21 -1.28 -16.33
CA ARG A 111 -0.79 -0.60 -17.16
C ARG A 111 -1.39 -1.59 -18.18
N SER A 112 -2.71 -1.71 -18.20
CA SER A 112 -3.46 -2.39 -19.28
C SER A 112 -4.66 -1.54 -19.71
N GLU A 113 -5.17 -1.76 -20.92
CA GLU A 113 -6.37 -1.06 -21.43
C GLU A 113 -7.59 -1.28 -20.51
N GLU A 114 -7.79 -2.51 -20.04
CA GLU A 114 -8.83 -2.86 -19.06
C GLU A 114 -8.66 -2.11 -17.71
N ARG A 115 -7.43 -1.79 -17.32
CA ARG A 115 -7.13 -1.01 -16.11
C ARG A 115 -7.20 0.50 -16.32
N LEU A 116 -7.14 0.99 -17.56
CA LEU A 116 -7.44 2.38 -17.90
C LEU A 116 -8.91 2.70 -17.68
N GLU A 117 -9.81 1.75 -17.98
CA GLU A 117 -11.25 1.92 -17.77
C GLU A 117 -11.65 1.83 -16.28
N SER A 118 -11.00 0.95 -15.52
CA SER A 118 -11.27 0.77 -14.08
C SER A 118 -10.44 1.70 -13.17
N ASN A 119 -9.50 2.47 -13.74
CA ASN A 119 -8.60 3.38 -13.02
C ASN A 119 -7.94 2.68 -11.82
N SER A 120 -7.38 1.48 -12.02
CA SER A 120 -6.84 0.61 -10.96
C SER A 120 -5.37 0.26 -11.24
N PHE A 121 -4.51 1.28 -11.21
CA PHE A 121 -3.07 1.11 -11.39
C PHE A 121 -2.35 0.97 -10.04
N ARG A 122 -1.41 0.02 -9.96
CA ARG A 122 -0.54 -0.20 -8.80
C ARG A 122 0.91 -0.27 -9.25
N SER A 123 1.82 0.20 -8.40
CA SER A 123 3.27 -0.01 -8.55
C SER A 123 3.59 -1.45 -8.14
N ASP A 124 3.98 -2.29 -9.11
CA ASP A 124 4.36 -3.69 -8.85
C ASP A 124 5.87 -3.83 -8.60
N THR A 125 6.63 -2.84 -9.04
CA THR A 125 8.07 -2.69 -8.81
C THR A 125 8.31 -1.30 -8.21
N ILE A 126 8.96 -1.25 -7.05
CA ILE A 126 9.29 -0.01 -6.34
C ILE A 126 10.76 -0.12 -5.95
N ILE A 127 11.63 0.62 -6.63
CA ILE A 127 13.08 0.59 -6.40
C ILE A 127 13.57 2.02 -6.24
N LEU A 128 14.27 2.33 -5.15
CA LEU A 128 15.00 3.59 -5.05
C LEU A 128 16.41 3.38 -5.60
N VAL A 129 16.77 4.13 -6.63
CA VAL A 129 18.14 4.21 -7.13
C VAL A 129 18.78 5.46 -6.54
N THR A 130 19.81 5.28 -5.72
CA THR A 130 20.59 6.39 -5.17
C THR A 130 21.95 6.44 -5.83
N VAL A 131 22.33 7.61 -6.35
CA VAL A 131 23.60 7.84 -7.03
C VAL A 131 24.42 8.81 -6.20
N ASN A 132 25.54 8.36 -5.65
CA ASN A 132 26.47 9.20 -4.91
C ASN A 132 27.57 9.73 -5.84
N PHE A 133 27.37 10.91 -6.45
CA PHE A 133 28.36 11.46 -7.38
C PHE A 133 29.74 11.77 -6.77
N LYS A 134 29.87 11.80 -5.43
CA LYS A 134 31.18 12.01 -4.78
C LYS A 134 32.04 10.75 -4.79
N THR A 135 31.43 9.58 -4.63
CA THR A 135 32.13 8.29 -4.59
C THR A 135 32.00 7.50 -5.88
N GLY A 136 30.97 7.78 -6.68
CA GLY A 136 30.61 7.01 -7.88
C GLY A 136 29.68 5.83 -7.59
N ASP A 137 29.37 5.58 -6.32
CA ASP A 137 28.57 4.42 -5.90
C ASP A 137 27.09 4.61 -6.24
N VAL A 138 26.46 3.51 -6.64
CA VAL A 138 25.04 3.45 -6.97
C VAL A 138 24.40 2.29 -6.23
N ASP A 139 23.38 2.58 -5.43
CA ASP A 139 22.63 1.56 -4.71
C ASP A 139 21.20 1.48 -5.24
N MET A 140 20.73 0.25 -5.50
CA MET A 140 19.34 -0.05 -5.81
C MET A 140 18.67 -0.67 -4.59
N ILE A 141 17.69 0.01 -4.00
CA ILE A 141 16.95 -0.47 -2.83
C ILE A 141 15.54 -0.86 -3.25
N SER A 142 15.22 -2.16 -3.24
CA SER A 142 13.88 -2.66 -3.52
C SER A 142 12.96 -2.57 -2.31
N PHE A 143 11.77 -2.03 -2.53
CA PHE A 143 10.68 -2.01 -1.56
C PHE A 143 9.66 -3.09 -1.95
N PRO A 144 9.46 -4.13 -1.12
CA PRO A 144 8.40 -5.11 -1.37
C PRO A 144 7.06 -4.40 -1.47
N ARG A 145 6.31 -4.62 -2.55
CA ARG A 145 5.06 -3.88 -2.83
C ARG A 145 4.00 -4.02 -1.73
N ASP A 146 4.07 -5.11 -0.98
CA ASP A 146 3.15 -5.44 0.11
C ASP A 146 3.61 -4.89 1.47
N SER A 147 4.67 -4.06 1.51
CA SER A 147 5.19 -3.44 2.74
C SER A 147 4.10 -2.62 3.43
N TYR A 148 3.75 -2.98 4.66
CA TYR A 148 2.67 -2.33 5.42
C TYR A 148 3.21 -1.10 6.15
N VAL A 149 2.91 0.08 5.61
CA VAL A 149 3.52 1.34 6.03
C VAL A 149 2.49 2.47 5.99
N LYS A 150 2.80 3.58 6.66
CA LYS A 150 1.98 4.80 6.54
C LYS A 150 2.07 5.38 5.14
N LEU A 151 0.93 5.71 4.54
CA LEU A 151 0.88 6.31 3.21
C LEU A 151 0.69 7.82 3.28
N TYR A 152 1.47 8.54 2.48
CA TYR A 152 1.49 10.00 2.43
C TYR A 152 1.06 10.50 1.06
N ASN A 153 0.17 11.49 1.01
CA ASN A 153 -0.26 12.14 -0.23
C ASN A 153 0.83 13.06 -0.78
N LYS A 154 0.58 13.64 -1.96
CA LYS A 154 1.51 14.57 -2.64
C LYS A 154 1.98 15.78 -1.82
N ASN A 155 1.22 16.17 -0.80
CA ASN A 155 1.56 17.32 0.07
C ASN A 155 2.31 16.87 1.34
N GLY A 156 2.77 15.63 1.42
CA GLY A 156 3.49 15.08 2.58
C GLY A 156 2.60 14.85 3.81
N LYS A 157 1.28 14.79 3.65
CA LYS A 157 0.34 14.47 4.75
C LYS A 157 -0.17 13.06 4.60
N LEU A 158 -0.54 12.41 5.71
CA LEU A 158 -1.21 11.12 5.67
C LEU A 158 -2.40 11.15 4.70
N ILE A 159 -2.48 10.16 3.80
CA ILE A 159 -3.58 10.05 2.83
C ILE A 159 -4.91 9.95 3.57
N ASP A 160 -4.93 9.07 4.56
CA ASP A 160 -6.04 8.89 5.47
C ASP A 160 -5.45 8.97 6.89
N PRO A 161 -5.52 10.14 7.55
CA PRO A 161 -5.00 10.29 8.91
C PRO A 161 -5.69 9.38 9.91
N LEU A 162 -6.88 8.90 9.55
CA LEU A 162 -7.67 8.03 10.36
C LEU A 162 -7.17 6.61 10.14
N ASP A 163 -6.99 6.14 8.89
CA ASP A 163 -6.38 4.84 8.50
C ASP A 163 -5.07 5.01 7.69
N PRO A 164 -3.93 5.38 8.32
CA PRO A 164 -2.74 5.76 7.60
C PRO A 164 -1.98 4.57 7.03
N TYR A 165 -2.19 3.35 7.53
CA TYR A 165 -1.40 2.18 7.15
C TYR A 165 -2.01 1.40 5.99
N ASN A 166 -1.19 1.12 4.99
CA ASN A 166 -1.56 0.18 3.94
C ASN A 166 -0.31 -0.38 3.25
N LYS A 167 -0.51 -1.24 2.25
CA LYS A 167 0.57 -1.70 1.37
C LYS A 167 1.17 -0.50 0.63
N ILE A 168 2.50 -0.44 0.58
CA ILE A 168 3.23 0.69 0.01
C ILE A 168 2.81 0.99 -1.43
N ASN A 169 2.50 -0.03 -2.23
CA ASN A 169 2.05 0.15 -3.61
C ASN A 169 0.67 0.81 -3.77
N GLU A 170 -0.09 0.93 -2.68
CA GLU A 170 -1.34 1.68 -2.69
C GLU A 170 -1.10 3.18 -2.62
N ALA A 171 0.08 3.68 -2.20
CA ALA A 171 0.36 5.12 -2.15
C ALA A 171 0.19 5.77 -3.53
N PHE A 172 0.64 5.14 -4.60
CA PHE A 172 0.42 5.61 -5.96
C PHE A 172 -1.08 5.72 -6.30
N SER A 173 -1.83 4.65 -6.04
CA SER A 173 -3.25 4.56 -6.39
C SER A 173 -4.11 5.53 -5.56
N ARG A 174 -3.90 5.56 -4.24
CA ARG A 174 -4.62 6.41 -3.29
C ARG A 174 -4.17 7.87 -3.33
N GLY A 175 -2.93 8.11 -3.74
CA GLY A 175 -2.37 9.44 -4.01
C GLY A 175 -2.95 10.14 -5.24
N GLY A 176 -3.86 9.47 -5.95
CA GLY A 176 -4.54 10.02 -7.11
C GLY A 176 -3.87 9.67 -8.45
N MET A 177 -3.01 8.64 -8.46
CA MET A 177 -2.40 8.06 -9.67
C MET A 177 -1.67 9.11 -10.52
N MET A 178 -1.49 8.83 -11.81
CA MET A 178 -0.82 9.70 -12.78
C MET A 178 -1.28 11.16 -12.71
N LYS A 179 -2.61 11.39 -12.71
CA LYS A 179 -3.19 12.71 -13.01
C LYS A 179 -3.32 13.65 -11.80
N LYS A 180 -3.22 13.14 -10.57
CA LYS A 180 -3.53 13.94 -9.37
C LYS A 180 -2.43 14.00 -8.33
N GLY A 181 -1.39 13.17 -8.45
CA GLY A 181 -0.20 13.20 -7.57
C GLY A 181 0.27 11.86 -7.02
N GLY A 182 -0.08 10.74 -7.65
CA GLY A 182 0.31 9.39 -7.22
C GLY A 182 1.82 9.18 -7.17
N TYR A 183 2.58 9.74 -8.12
CA TYR A 183 4.04 9.68 -8.10
C TYR A 183 4.63 10.36 -6.86
N GLN A 184 4.25 11.62 -6.63
CA GLN A 184 4.69 12.35 -5.45
C GLN A 184 4.23 11.67 -4.15
N SER A 185 3.06 11.05 -4.15
CA SER A 185 2.53 10.27 -3.03
C SER A 185 3.42 9.05 -2.71
N GLU A 186 3.82 8.30 -3.74
CA GLU A 186 4.76 7.18 -3.58
C GLU A 186 6.14 7.66 -3.10
N MET A 187 6.67 8.75 -3.69
CA MET A 187 7.94 9.37 -3.28
C MET A 187 7.92 9.82 -1.82
N ASN A 188 6.84 10.49 -1.38
CA ASN A 188 6.70 10.92 0.01
C ASN A 188 6.58 9.73 0.97
N THR A 189 5.90 8.66 0.54
CA THR A 189 5.75 7.43 1.33
C THR A 189 7.08 6.71 1.50
N VAL A 190 7.85 6.55 0.42
CA VAL A 190 9.21 5.98 0.46
C VAL A 190 10.15 6.85 1.29
N SER A 191 10.08 8.17 1.12
CA SER A 191 10.88 9.13 1.89
C SER A 191 10.58 9.02 3.39
N ALA A 192 9.31 8.98 3.77
CA ALA A 192 8.89 8.84 5.17
C ALA A 192 9.36 7.51 5.78
N LEU A 193 9.24 6.40 5.02
CA LEU A 193 9.73 5.09 5.44
C LEU A 193 11.25 5.11 5.70
N LEU A 194 12.01 5.83 4.89
CA LEU A 194 13.45 6.01 5.04
C LEU A 194 13.84 7.10 6.06
N GLY A 195 12.94 7.50 6.96
CA GLY A 195 13.26 8.50 7.99
C GLY A 195 13.45 9.91 7.45
N GLY A 196 12.79 10.24 6.34
CA GLY A 196 12.84 11.57 5.71
C GLY A 196 13.96 11.77 4.69
N ILE A 197 14.67 10.71 4.30
CA ILE A 197 15.64 10.78 3.19
C ILE A 197 14.90 11.24 1.93
N PRO A 198 15.34 12.33 1.27
CA PRO A 198 14.59 12.91 0.16
C PRO A 198 14.58 11.96 -1.03
N VAL A 199 13.42 11.77 -1.64
CA VAL A 199 13.30 11.17 -2.97
C VAL A 199 13.14 12.32 -3.95
N ASN A 200 14.14 12.53 -4.82
CA ASN A 200 14.26 13.76 -5.60
C ASN A 200 13.50 13.70 -6.92
N TYR A 201 13.50 12.54 -7.56
CA TYR A 201 12.92 12.32 -8.88
C TYR A 201 12.22 10.97 -8.92
N TYR A 202 11.45 10.75 -9.97
CA TYR A 202 10.90 9.44 -10.30
C TYR A 202 11.10 9.11 -11.78
N VAL A 203 11.13 7.82 -12.07
CA VAL A 203 11.02 7.27 -13.42
C VAL A 203 10.02 6.13 -13.33
N SER A 204 9.00 6.20 -14.17
CA SER A 204 7.96 5.21 -14.25
C SER A 204 7.88 4.67 -15.66
N PHE A 205 7.87 3.35 -15.76
CA PHE A 205 7.76 2.66 -17.03
C PHE A 205 6.59 1.67 -16.98
N ASP A 206 5.93 1.53 -18.12
CA ASP A 206 5.07 0.38 -18.35
C ASP A 206 5.88 -0.79 -18.93
N MET A 207 5.19 -1.89 -19.19
CA MET A 207 5.82 -3.12 -19.62
C MET A 207 6.28 -3.02 -21.08
N THR A 208 5.67 -2.15 -21.88
CA THR A 208 6.08 -1.89 -23.26
C THR A 208 7.44 -1.21 -23.29
N ALA A 209 7.64 -0.19 -22.43
CA ALA A 209 8.94 0.49 -22.31
C ALA A 209 10.10 -0.49 -22.06
N VAL A 210 9.94 -1.45 -21.16
CA VAL A 210 10.99 -2.44 -20.88
C VAL A 210 11.35 -3.26 -22.13
N LYS A 211 10.35 -3.68 -22.92
CA LYS A 211 10.61 -4.44 -24.16
C LYS A 211 11.38 -3.60 -25.16
N GLU A 212 10.91 -2.38 -25.42
CA GLU A 212 11.49 -1.49 -26.42
C GLU A 212 12.93 -1.10 -26.05
N ILE A 213 13.20 -0.83 -24.76
CA ILE A 213 14.55 -0.51 -24.27
C ILE A 213 15.49 -1.70 -24.50
N VAL A 214 15.09 -2.91 -24.09
CA VAL A 214 15.92 -4.12 -24.22
C VAL A 214 16.16 -4.45 -25.70
N ASN A 215 15.14 -4.33 -26.55
CA ASN A 215 15.29 -4.55 -27.98
C ASN A 215 16.22 -3.52 -28.62
N ALA A 216 16.09 -2.24 -28.27
CA ALA A 216 16.92 -1.15 -28.81
C ALA A 216 18.41 -1.27 -28.46
N MET A 217 18.74 -1.90 -27.32
CA MET A 217 20.13 -2.20 -26.96
C MET A 217 20.66 -3.53 -27.54
N GLY A 218 19.82 -4.28 -28.26
CA GLY A 218 20.18 -5.56 -28.86
C GLY A 218 20.08 -6.77 -27.95
N GLY A 219 19.21 -6.74 -26.93
CA GLY A 219 18.96 -7.85 -26.00
C GLY A 219 19.97 -7.94 -24.84
N VAL A 220 19.79 -8.95 -23.99
CA VAL A 220 20.64 -9.20 -22.81
C VAL A 220 21.02 -10.67 -22.69
N ASP A 221 22.32 -10.95 -22.53
CA ASP A 221 22.78 -12.29 -22.19
C ASP A 221 22.58 -12.52 -20.69
N TYR A 222 21.83 -13.56 -20.32
CA TYR A 222 21.42 -13.80 -18.94
C TYR A 222 21.40 -15.29 -18.59
N ASP A 223 21.90 -15.63 -17.40
CA ASP A 223 21.81 -16.98 -16.84
C ASP A 223 20.45 -17.17 -16.18
N VAL A 224 19.53 -17.80 -16.92
CA VAL A 224 18.17 -18.05 -16.43
C VAL A 224 18.25 -19.12 -15.32
N ASP A 225 17.68 -18.84 -14.16
CA ASP A 225 17.73 -19.72 -12.98
C ASP A 225 16.48 -20.60 -12.82
N VAL A 226 15.40 -20.28 -13.54
CA VAL A 226 14.11 -20.97 -13.43
C VAL A 226 13.49 -21.21 -14.80
N GLU A 227 12.76 -22.31 -14.91
CA GLU A 227 11.98 -22.56 -16.12
C GLU A 227 10.80 -21.58 -16.21
N VAL A 228 10.67 -20.92 -17.36
CA VAL A 228 9.58 -19.99 -17.67
C VAL A 228 8.83 -20.54 -18.86
N ARG A 229 7.52 -20.78 -18.70
CA ARG A 229 6.63 -21.14 -19.80
C ARG A 229 5.45 -20.19 -19.81
N MET A 230 5.48 -19.20 -20.70
CA MET A 230 4.46 -18.17 -20.75
C MET A 230 4.28 -17.68 -22.19
N ASN A 231 3.03 -17.48 -22.61
CA ASN A 231 2.68 -16.94 -23.93
C ASN A 231 3.35 -17.67 -25.12
N GLY A 232 3.55 -19.00 -25.01
CA GLY A 232 4.20 -19.81 -26.04
C GLY A 232 5.73 -19.73 -26.06
N ARG A 233 6.34 -18.92 -25.18
CA ARG A 233 7.80 -18.88 -24.97
C ARG A 233 8.19 -19.84 -23.85
N GLU A 234 9.27 -20.58 -24.08
CA GLU A 234 9.93 -21.41 -23.06
C GLU A 234 11.35 -20.87 -22.85
N LEU A 235 11.66 -20.48 -21.60
CA LEU A 235 13.03 -20.20 -21.15
C LEU A 235 13.45 -21.34 -20.23
N HIS A 236 14.63 -21.91 -20.47
CA HIS A 236 15.18 -23.00 -19.66
C HIS A 236 16.29 -22.49 -18.73
N PRO A 237 16.65 -23.20 -17.66
CA PRO A 237 17.82 -22.82 -16.90
C PRO A 237 19.11 -22.81 -17.73
N GLY A 238 19.96 -21.80 -17.55
CA GLY A 238 21.22 -21.60 -18.25
C GLY A 238 21.31 -20.30 -19.06
N MET A 239 22.52 -20.00 -19.53
CA MET A 239 22.83 -18.82 -20.36
C MET A 239 22.00 -18.78 -21.64
N GLN A 240 21.24 -17.70 -21.81
CA GLN A 240 20.44 -17.40 -23.00
C GLN A 240 20.52 -15.92 -23.34
N HIS A 241 20.34 -15.62 -24.62
CA HIS A 241 20.13 -14.26 -25.09
C HIS A 241 18.63 -13.93 -25.05
N LEU A 242 18.26 -12.96 -24.21
CA LEU A 242 16.88 -12.56 -24.00
C LEU A 242 16.58 -11.26 -24.77
N ASP A 243 15.59 -11.33 -25.65
CA ASP A 243 14.91 -10.16 -26.19
C ASP A 243 14.03 -9.50 -25.11
N GLY A 244 13.46 -8.33 -25.42
CA GLY A 244 12.62 -7.59 -24.48
C GLY A 244 11.40 -8.38 -23.98
N GLN A 245 10.84 -9.26 -24.80
CA GLN A 245 9.74 -10.13 -24.38
C GLN A 245 10.24 -11.22 -23.42
N GLY A 246 11.39 -11.84 -23.69
CA GLY A 246 12.03 -12.82 -22.81
C GLY A 246 12.38 -12.24 -21.44
N VAL A 247 12.90 -11.00 -21.40
CA VAL A 247 13.15 -10.26 -20.15
C VAL A 247 11.87 -10.09 -19.34
N LEU A 248 10.78 -9.63 -19.98
CA LEU A 248 9.51 -9.49 -19.28
C LEU A 248 8.96 -10.82 -18.77
N ASP A 249 9.02 -11.86 -19.60
CA ASP A 249 8.47 -13.17 -19.25
C ASP A 249 9.21 -13.76 -18.05
N TYR A 250 10.55 -13.59 -18.02
CA TYR A 250 11.38 -13.94 -16.88
C TYR A 250 11.01 -13.15 -15.62
N CYS A 251 10.93 -11.82 -15.70
CA CYS A 251 10.59 -10.96 -14.57
C CYS A 251 9.16 -11.17 -14.02
N ARG A 252 8.25 -11.69 -14.85
CA ARG A 252 6.84 -11.96 -14.50
C ARG A 252 6.60 -13.37 -13.97
N GLN A 253 7.57 -14.29 -14.06
CA GLN A 253 7.37 -15.66 -13.61
C GLN A 253 7.06 -15.72 -12.10
N ARG A 254 5.87 -16.24 -11.76
CA ARG A 254 5.36 -16.35 -10.38
C ARG A 254 5.28 -17.79 -9.88
N LYS A 255 5.21 -18.78 -10.77
CA LYS A 255 4.94 -20.17 -10.38
C LYS A 255 6.06 -20.68 -9.46
N GLY A 256 5.72 -20.97 -8.20
CA GLY A 256 6.66 -21.48 -7.20
C GLY A 256 7.56 -20.43 -6.53
N SER A 257 7.24 -19.14 -6.62
CA SER A 257 8.08 -18.04 -6.10
C SER A 257 7.31 -17.10 -5.19
N SER A 258 7.95 -16.61 -4.12
CA SER A 258 7.45 -15.49 -3.32
C SER A 258 7.56 -14.17 -4.09
N ASP A 259 6.84 -13.13 -3.63
CA ASP A 259 6.94 -11.77 -4.17
C ASP A 259 8.36 -11.20 -3.99
N THR A 260 9.04 -11.56 -2.90
CA THR A 260 10.43 -11.18 -2.63
C THR A 260 11.41 -11.78 -3.63
N ALA A 261 11.23 -13.05 -4.01
CA ALA A 261 12.04 -13.67 -5.05
C ALA A 261 11.77 -13.05 -6.43
N ARG A 262 10.57 -12.48 -6.68
CA ARG A 262 10.31 -11.68 -7.88
C ARG A 262 11.07 -10.35 -7.84
N ALA A 263 11.07 -9.66 -6.71
CA ALA A 263 11.83 -8.42 -6.55
C ALA A 263 13.34 -8.65 -6.76
N ASP A 264 13.90 -9.74 -6.23
CA ASP A 264 15.29 -10.12 -6.49
C ASP A 264 15.56 -10.38 -7.98
N ARG A 265 14.70 -11.16 -8.67
CA ARG A 265 14.84 -11.39 -10.13
C ARG A 265 14.84 -10.10 -10.92
N GLN A 266 13.94 -9.17 -10.60
CA GLN A 266 13.87 -7.88 -11.28
C GLN A 266 15.16 -7.08 -11.09
N GLN A 267 15.70 -7.02 -9.87
CA GLN A 267 16.96 -6.32 -9.63
C GLN A 267 18.17 -7.00 -10.31
N ARG A 268 18.23 -8.34 -10.29
CA ARG A 268 19.28 -9.09 -11.03
C ARG A 268 19.20 -8.82 -12.53
N MET A 269 17.99 -8.78 -13.07
CA MET A 269 17.77 -8.45 -14.48
C MET A 269 18.18 -7.02 -14.80
N LEU A 270 17.83 -6.03 -13.96
CA LEU A 270 18.30 -4.65 -14.12
C LEU A 270 19.82 -4.54 -14.10
N LYS A 271 20.49 -5.25 -13.18
CA LYS A 271 21.96 -5.31 -13.12
C LYS A 271 22.56 -5.99 -14.34
N ALA A 272 21.94 -7.05 -14.85
CA ALA A 272 22.38 -7.72 -16.08
C ALA A 272 22.24 -6.82 -17.31
N ILE A 273 21.12 -6.11 -17.45
CA ILE A 273 20.89 -5.10 -18.49
C ILE A 273 21.96 -4.01 -18.40
N PHE A 274 22.21 -3.47 -17.21
CA PHE A 274 23.26 -2.47 -17.00
C PHE A 274 24.64 -2.99 -17.43
N ASN A 275 25.02 -4.18 -16.99
CA ASN A 275 26.30 -4.80 -17.34
C ASN A 275 26.44 -5.03 -18.85
N GLN A 276 25.37 -5.48 -19.51
CA GLN A 276 25.32 -5.65 -20.95
C GLN A 276 25.46 -4.31 -21.68
N MET A 277 24.76 -3.27 -21.25
CA MET A 277 24.91 -1.93 -21.82
C MET A 277 26.33 -1.40 -21.63
N LYS A 278 26.95 -1.69 -20.48
CA LYS A 278 28.31 -1.24 -20.19
C LYS A 278 29.35 -1.94 -21.07
N SER A 279 29.28 -3.27 -21.16
CA SER A 279 30.24 -4.08 -21.94
C SER A 279 30.18 -3.78 -23.44
N THR A 280 29.01 -3.39 -23.94
CA THR A 280 28.77 -3.05 -25.35
C THR A 280 28.92 -1.55 -25.65
N GLY A 281 29.23 -0.72 -24.65
CA GLY A 281 29.30 0.74 -24.77
C GLY A 281 27.94 1.43 -24.99
N GLN A 282 26.83 0.70 -24.92
CA GLN A 282 25.48 1.20 -25.17
C GLN A 282 24.94 2.10 -24.07
N ILE A 283 25.59 2.20 -22.89
CA ILE A 283 25.21 3.21 -21.87
C ILE A 283 25.23 4.63 -22.47
N ALA A 284 26.21 4.92 -23.34
CA ALA A 284 26.29 6.24 -23.98
C ALA A 284 25.05 6.54 -24.84
N ASN A 285 24.35 5.50 -25.34
CA ASN A 285 23.14 5.65 -26.15
C ASN A 285 21.85 5.81 -25.35
N ILE A 286 21.86 5.78 -24.00
CA ILE A 286 20.66 5.99 -23.17
C ILE A 286 19.86 7.24 -23.59
N PRO A 287 20.47 8.41 -23.89
CA PRO A 287 19.71 9.57 -24.33
C PRO A 287 18.97 9.37 -25.66
N LYS A 288 19.55 8.60 -26.59
CA LYS A 288 18.89 8.24 -27.86
C LYS A 288 17.76 7.24 -27.63
N ILE A 289 18.00 6.23 -26.80
CA ILE A 289 16.99 5.23 -26.42
C ILE A 289 15.81 5.93 -25.75
N TYR A 290 16.08 6.77 -24.75
CA TYR A 290 15.05 7.56 -24.05
C TYR A 290 14.20 8.37 -25.02
N LYS A 291 14.81 9.10 -25.98
CA LYS A 291 14.05 9.84 -27.00
C LYS A 291 13.12 8.95 -27.81
N ALA A 292 13.56 7.74 -28.17
CA ALA A 292 12.78 6.80 -28.96
C ALA A 292 11.59 6.19 -28.19
N VAL A 293 11.72 6.00 -26.87
CA VAL A 293 10.68 5.37 -26.03
C VAL A 293 10.02 6.32 -25.03
N SER A 294 10.24 7.63 -25.19
CA SER A 294 9.81 8.65 -24.22
C SER A 294 8.30 8.62 -23.95
N ASP A 295 7.47 8.28 -24.94
CA ASP A 295 6.01 8.14 -24.77
C ASP A 295 5.60 7.01 -23.81
N CYS A 296 6.50 6.05 -23.53
CA CYS A 296 6.29 4.93 -22.63
C CYS A 296 6.93 5.15 -21.24
N ILE A 297 7.60 6.28 -21.03
CA ILE A 297 8.30 6.64 -19.79
C ILE A 297 7.72 7.94 -19.24
N GLU A 298 7.28 7.90 -17.99
CA GLU A 298 6.91 9.10 -17.25
C GLU A 298 8.01 9.44 -16.25
N THR A 299 8.52 10.67 -16.26
CA THR A 299 9.59 11.11 -15.37
C THR A 299 9.56 12.62 -15.19
N ASP A 300 10.06 13.10 -14.04
CA ASP A 300 10.32 14.51 -13.76
C ASP A 300 11.80 14.91 -13.95
N LEU A 301 12.64 14.00 -14.47
CA LEU A 301 14.00 14.31 -14.91
C LEU A 301 14.00 15.08 -16.23
N SER A 302 14.86 16.09 -16.34
CA SER A 302 15.13 16.74 -17.62
C SER A 302 15.99 15.84 -18.53
N PHE A 303 15.96 16.10 -19.83
CA PHE A 303 16.81 15.38 -20.78
C PHE A 303 18.31 15.53 -20.45
N GLU A 304 18.73 16.73 -20.05
CA GLU A 304 20.11 17.03 -19.66
C GLU A 304 20.52 16.29 -18.38
N GLN A 305 19.57 16.08 -17.44
CA GLN A 305 19.80 15.27 -16.24
C GLN A 305 19.93 13.78 -16.59
N ILE A 306 19.14 13.27 -17.55
CA ILE A 306 19.29 11.91 -18.08
C ILE A 306 20.67 11.74 -18.75
N CYS A 307 21.13 12.74 -19.52
CA CYS A 307 22.49 12.75 -20.07
C CYS A 307 23.56 12.72 -18.97
N ALA A 308 23.38 13.49 -17.89
CA ALA A 308 24.30 13.49 -16.74
C ALA A 308 24.35 12.12 -16.03
N LEU A 309 23.20 11.49 -15.80
CA LEU A 309 23.13 10.12 -15.23
C LEU A 309 23.80 9.10 -16.15
N SER A 310 23.59 9.22 -17.46
CA SER A 310 24.24 8.36 -18.46
C SER A 310 25.76 8.53 -18.43
N LEU A 311 26.26 9.76 -18.28
CA LEU A 311 27.69 10.05 -18.17
C LEU A 311 28.30 9.39 -16.93
N VAL A 312 27.60 9.42 -15.80
CA VAL A 312 28.02 8.74 -14.57
C VAL A 312 28.06 7.23 -14.77
N ALA A 313 27.03 6.66 -15.39
CA ALA A 313 26.96 5.24 -15.70
C ALA A 313 28.08 4.77 -16.67
N VAL A 314 28.48 5.62 -17.62
CA VAL A 314 29.64 5.36 -18.49
C VAL A 314 30.92 5.29 -17.67
N ARG A 315 31.12 6.24 -16.75
CA ARG A 315 32.37 6.41 -15.97
C ARG A 315 32.54 5.47 -14.77
N MET A 316 31.45 5.06 -14.11
CA MET A 316 31.51 4.21 -12.91
C MET A 316 31.98 2.78 -13.23
N ASP A 317 32.55 2.05 -12.28
CA ASP A 317 32.77 0.61 -12.44
C ASP A 317 31.49 -0.19 -12.16
N ALA A 318 31.32 -1.36 -12.79
CA ALA A 318 30.09 -2.16 -12.62
C ALA A 318 29.94 -2.71 -11.19
N GLU A 319 31.06 -2.88 -10.50
CA GLU A 319 31.17 -3.30 -9.11
C GLU A 319 30.64 -2.23 -8.14
N GLN A 320 30.54 -0.97 -8.56
CA GLN A 320 29.96 0.12 -7.76
C GLN A 320 28.43 0.13 -7.75
N LEU A 321 27.78 -0.78 -8.50
CA LEU A 321 26.33 -0.95 -8.50
C LEU A 321 25.91 -2.05 -7.53
N ASP A 322 25.42 -1.66 -6.36
CA ASP A 322 24.96 -2.56 -5.32
C ASP A 322 23.43 -2.68 -5.27
N ARG A 323 22.97 -3.79 -4.70
CA ARG A 323 21.54 -4.15 -4.64
C ARG A 323 21.17 -4.49 -3.21
N HIS A 324 20.07 -3.91 -2.77
CA HIS A 324 19.52 -4.06 -1.45
C HIS A 324 18.02 -4.29 -1.54
N MET A 325 17.45 -4.85 -0.48
CA MET A 325 16.00 -4.99 -0.34
C MET A 325 15.64 -4.70 1.10
N ILE A 326 14.51 -4.01 1.30
CA ILE A 326 13.98 -3.77 2.64
C ILE A 326 13.62 -5.13 3.26
N GLU A 327 14.34 -5.48 4.33
CA GLU A 327 14.14 -6.73 5.04
C GLU A 327 12.87 -6.72 5.88
N GLY A 328 12.39 -7.92 6.20
CA GLY A 328 11.10 -8.12 6.85
C GLY A 328 10.59 -9.53 6.70
N LYS A 329 9.29 -9.72 6.99
CA LYS A 329 8.61 -11.01 6.89
C LYS A 329 7.17 -10.86 6.41
N PHE A 330 6.66 -11.90 5.76
CA PHE A 330 5.23 -11.98 5.48
C PHE A 330 4.45 -12.31 6.75
N ALA A 331 3.32 -11.63 6.93
CA ALA A 331 2.32 -11.97 7.93
C ALA A 331 0.91 -11.72 7.39
N SER A 332 -0.09 -12.38 7.99
CA SER A 332 -1.48 -12.07 7.74
C SER A 332 -1.95 -11.05 8.77
N LEU A 333 -2.35 -9.86 8.30
CA LEU A 333 -2.82 -8.76 9.13
C LEU A 333 -4.18 -8.31 8.58
N TYR A 334 -5.23 -8.38 9.42
CA TYR A 334 -6.61 -8.06 9.03
C TYR A 334 -7.07 -8.75 7.72
N SER A 335 -6.77 -10.05 7.60
CA SER A 335 -7.06 -10.87 6.41
C SER A 335 -6.35 -10.40 5.13
N ARG A 336 -5.26 -9.65 5.26
CA ARG A 336 -4.38 -9.25 4.16
C ARG A 336 -3.00 -9.83 4.38
N ASP A 337 -2.42 -10.43 3.35
CA ASP A 337 -1.00 -10.79 3.38
C ASP A 337 -0.18 -9.53 3.15
N VAL A 338 0.68 -9.20 4.12
CA VAL A 338 1.50 -8.00 4.13
C VAL A 338 2.96 -8.34 4.39
N TRP A 339 3.86 -7.50 3.89
CA TRP A 339 5.26 -7.51 4.25
C TRP A 339 5.47 -6.56 5.44
N LEU A 340 5.95 -7.10 6.54
CA LEU A 340 6.23 -6.35 7.75
C LEU A 340 7.72 -6.06 7.82
N VAL A 341 8.06 -4.77 7.85
CA VAL A 341 9.44 -4.28 7.79
C VAL A 341 10.18 -4.61 9.09
N ASP A 342 11.43 -5.05 8.95
CA ASP A 342 12.36 -5.19 10.08
C ASP A 342 13.03 -3.82 10.33
N ARG A 343 12.67 -3.17 11.44
CA ARG A 343 13.09 -1.78 11.70
C ARG A 343 14.60 -1.68 11.96
N GLU A 344 15.19 -2.65 12.65
CA GLU A 344 16.63 -2.61 12.96
C GLU A 344 17.45 -2.71 11.68
N LYS A 345 17.11 -3.65 10.80
CA LYS A 345 17.78 -3.81 9.51
C LYS A 345 17.54 -2.63 8.56
N LEU A 346 16.37 -1.99 8.63
CA LEU A 346 16.13 -0.75 7.90
C LEU A 346 17.09 0.37 8.35
N ILE A 347 17.30 0.51 9.65
CA ILE A 347 18.24 1.51 10.20
C ILE A 347 19.68 1.19 9.76
N GLU A 348 20.09 -0.07 9.82
CA GLU A 348 21.40 -0.53 9.33
C GLU A 348 21.59 -0.22 7.84
N LEU A 349 20.61 -0.57 7.00
CA LEU A 349 20.63 -0.27 5.57
C LEU A 349 20.75 1.24 5.31
N ILE A 350 20.02 2.07 6.06
CA ILE A 350 20.09 3.52 5.92
C ILE A 350 21.48 4.03 6.29
N LYS A 351 22.07 3.50 7.37
CA LYS A 351 23.43 3.85 7.79
C LYS A 351 24.45 3.47 6.73
N ASP A 352 24.35 2.27 6.16
CA ASP A 352 25.31 1.76 5.19
C ASP A 352 25.23 2.52 3.87
N VAL A 353 24.03 2.72 3.33
CA VAL A 353 23.84 3.34 2.00
C VAL A 353 23.97 4.86 2.05
N PHE A 354 23.38 5.50 3.06
CA PHE A 354 23.30 6.96 3.13
C PHE A 354 24.29 7.60 4.10
N ASN A 355 24.96 6.81 4.95
CA ASN A 355 25.80 7.30 6.04
C ASN A 355 25.04 8.26 6.98
N VAL A 356 23.78 7.92 7.27
CA VAL A 356 22.89 8.69 8.15
C VAL A 356 22.48 7.81 9.33
N ASP A 357 22.60 8.35 10.55
CA ASP A 357 22.00 7.73 11.74
C ASP A 357 20.52 8.11 11.78
N ALA A 358 19.68 7.26 11.18
CA ALA A 358 18.25 7.53 11.06
C ALA A 358 17.46 7.12 12.32
N GLU A 359 16.58 8.03 12.77
CA GLU A 359 15.58 7.73 13.79
C GLU A 359 14.28 7.29 13.11
N ILE A 360 14.08 5.98 13.00
CA ILE A 360 12.85 5.40 12.46
C ILE A 360 11.86 5.19 13.60
N ALA A 361 10.59 5.55 13.42
CA ALA A 361 9.56 5.35 14.44
C ALA A 361 9.34 3.86 14.73
N GLU A 362 8.96 3.53 15.97
CA GLU A 362 8.63 2.14 16.38
C GLU A 362 7.45 1.58 15.58
N ASP A 363 6.58 2.45 15.10
CA ASP A 363 5.39 2.12 14.34
C ASP A 363 5.64 1.70 12.88
N VAL A 364 6.92 1.60 12.48
CA VAL A 364 7.39 0.95 11.25
C VAL A 364 7.78 -0.50 11.52
N ASP A 365 8.06 -0.87 12.77
CA ASP A 365 8.50 -2.22 13.12
C ASP A 365 7.36 -3.24 12.98
N GLY A 366 7.65 -4.29 12.23
CA GLY A 366 6.70 -5.35 11.94
C GLY A 366 6.18 -6.09 13.17
N GLU A 367 7.03 -6.34 14.16
CA GLU A 367 6.61 -7.04 15.39
C GLU A 367 5.76 -6.13 16.27
N ALA A 368 6.12 -4.84 16.37
CA ALA A 368 5.31 -3.85 17.07
C ALA A 368 3.91 -3.73 16.43
N ILE A 369 3.84 -3.69 15.10
CA ILE A 369 2.56 -3.66 14.36
C ILE A 369 1.71 -4.91 14.65
N LEU A 370 2.33 -6.09 14.65
CA LEU A 370 1.63 -7.35 14.95
C LEU A 370 1.12 -7.40 16.39
N ALA A 371 1.94 -6.97 17.34
CA ALA A 371 1.58 -6.93 18.75
C ALA A 371 0.39 -5.99 18.98
N ALA A 372 0.43 -4.78 18.41
CA ALA A 372 -0.66 -3.81 18.49
C ALA A 372 -1.96 -4.34 17.85
N ALA A 373 -1.85 -5.02 16.71
CA ALA A 373 -3.00 -5.64 16.06
C ALA A 373 -3.59 -6.81 16.86
N ALA A 374 -2.74 -7.63 17.49
CA ALA A 374 -3.18 -8.73 18.35
C ALA A 374 -3.90 -8.20 19.60
N GLU A 375 -3.37 -7.14 20.23
CA GLU A 375 -4.02 -6.47 21.37
C GLU A 375 -5.39 -5.91 20.98
N ASN A 376 -5.48 -5.25 19.82
CA ASN A 376 -6.74 -4.73 19.32
C ASN A 376 -7.76 -5.85 19.02
N ASN A 377 -7.32 -6.94 18.38
CA ASN A 377 -8.19 -8.09 18.14
C ASN A 377 -8.69 -8.70 19.46
N ALA A 378 -7.84 -8.81 20.48
CA ALA A 378 -8.25 -9.31 21.78
C ALA A 378 -9.29 -8.39 22.45
N ALA A 379 -9.12 -7.06 22.35
CA ALA A 379 -10.08 -6.10 22.86
C ALA A 379 -11.44 -6.21 22.17
N ILE A 380 -11.46 -6.28 20.83
CA ILE A 380 -12.70 -6.43 20.04
C ILE A 380 -13.41 -7.74 20.39
N GLN A 381 -12.66 -8.85 20.52
CA GLN A 381 -13.24 -10.15 20.88
C GLN A 381 -13.87 -10.14 22.27
N GLY A 382 -13.26 -9.47 23.25
CA GLY A 382 -13.84 -9.30 24.59
C GLY A 382 -15.20 -8.59 24.55
N GLU A 383 -15.31 -7.52 23.76
CA GLU A 383 -16.57 -6.78 23.60
C GLU A 383 -17.65 -7.59 22.88
N LEU A 384 -17.27 -8.30 21.80
CA LEU A 384 -18.18 -9.17 21.06
C LEU A 384 -18.73 -10.29 21.93
N TYR A 385 -17.87 -10.89 22.76
CA TYR A 385 -18.27 -11.96 23.66
C TYR A 385 -19.27 -11.47 24.72
N GLY A 386 -18.98 -10.35 25.39
CA GLY A 386 -19.90 -9.75 26.37
C GLY A 386 -21.27 -9.40 25.76
N ALA A 387 -21.26 -8.83 24.56
CA ALA A 387 -22.48 -8.55 23.81
C ALA A 387 -23.27 -9.83 23.45
N ALA A 388 -22.59 -10.91 23.06
CA ALA A 388 -23.21 -12.18 22.73
C ALA A 388 -23.89 -12.83 23.95
N LEU A 389 -23.29 -12.73 25.14
CA LEU A 389 -23.91 -13.21 26.39
C LEU A 389 -25.21 -12.46 26.70
N LEU A 390 -25.18 -11.12 26.65
CA LEU A 390 -26.37 -10.30 26.87
C LEU A 390 -27.47 -10.60 25.85
N TYR A 391 -27.09 -10.81 24.58
CA TYR A 391 -28.03 -11.21 23.53
C TYR A 391 -28.70 -12.56 23.84
N ASN A 392 -27.91 -13.56 24.23
CA ASN A 392 -28.41 -14.89 24.54
C ASN A 392 -29.31 -14.89 25.78
N GLU A 393 -28.95 -14.12 26.81
CA GLU A 393 -29.80 -13.97 28.00
C GLU A 393 -31.13 -13.28 27.67
N ALA A 394 -31.11 -12.25 26.83
CA ALA A 394 -32.32 -11.61 26.33
C ALA A 394 -33.21 -12.58 25.53
N LYS A 395 -32.62 -13.43 24.68
CA LYS A 395 -33.32 -14.50 23.96
C LYS A 395 -33.96 -15.49 24.94
N ASN A 396 -33.26 -15.89 26.00
CA ASN A 396 -33.74 -16.83 27.01
C ASN A 396 -34.88 -16.26 27.87
N ILE A 397 -34.74 -15.03 28.38
CA ILE A 397 -35.75 -14.38 29.20
C ILE A 397 -37.04 -14.17 28.40
N THR A 398 -36.92 -13.64 27.18
CA THR A 398 -38.10 -13.40 26.33
C THR A 398 -38.78 -14.70 25.92
N LYS A 399 -38.05 -15.78 25.70
CA LYS A 399 -38.63 -17.11 25.41
C LYS A 399 -39.36 -17.70 26.62
N THR A 400 -38.75 -17.64 27.80
CA THR A 400 -39.23 -18.35 28.99
C THR A 400 -40.32 -17.58 29.75
N TYR A 401 -40.19 -16.25 29.85
CA TYR A 401 -41.00 -15.43 30.77
C TYR A 401 -41.90 -14.41 30.06
N SER A 402 -42.08 -14.51 28.74
CA SER A 402 -42.85 -13.53 27.93
C SER A 402 -44.22 -13.14 28.51
N SER A 403 -44.96 -14.10 29.05
CA SER A 403 -46.30 -13.88 29.61
C SER A 403 -46.29 -13.06 30.91
N SER A 404 -45.17 -13.08 31.64
CA SER A 404 -45.01 -12.43 32.95
C SER A 404 -44.39 -11.04 32.86
N LEU A 405 -43.81 -10.69 31.71
CA LEU A 405 -43.19 -9.39 31.46
C LEU A 405 -44.21 -8.34 30.99
N SER A 406 -43.98 -7.08 31.36
CA SER A 406 -44.76 -5.94 30.87
C SER A 406 -44.59 -5.75 29.35
N SER A 407 -45.59 -5.16 28.71
CA SER A 407 -45.54 -4.87 27.25
C SER A 407 -44.41 -3.91 26.88
N GLY A 408 -44.10 -2.95 27.76
CA GLY A 408 -42.98 -2.02 27.61
C GLY A 408 -41.62 -2.73 27.63
N THR A 409 -41.38 -3.56 28.66
CA THR A 409 -40.12 -4.31 28.83
C THR A 409 -39.91 -5.28 27.66
N LYS A 410 -40.95 -6.01 27.23
CA LYS A 410 -40.89 -6.86 26.03
C LYS A 410 -40.49 -6.10 24.77
N SER A 411 -41.12 -4.95 24.53
CA SER A 411 -40.85 -4.14 23.33
C SER A 411 -39.42 -3.60 23.34
N ALA A 412 -38.93 -3.18 24.51
CA ALA A 412 -37.55 -2.70 24.68
C ALA A 412 -36.52 -3.81 24.40
N ILE A 413 -36.69 -5.00 25.02
CA ILE A 413 -35.78 -6.12 24.81
C ILE A 413 -35.78 -6.56 23.34
N SER A 414 -36.94 -6.71 22.71
CA SER A 414 -37.01 -7.10 21.29
C SER A 414 -36.31 -6.11 20.36
N SER A 415 -36.52 -4.79 20.56
CA SER A 415 -35.86 -3.76 19.77
C SER A 415 -34.34 -3.77 19.96
N LEU A 416 -33.87 -3.87 21.21
CA LEU A 416 -32.45 -3.88 21.52
C LEU A 416 -31.77 -5.17 21.07
N LYS A 417 -32.46 -6.30 21.10
CA LYS A 417 -31.94 -7.60 20.65
C LYS A 417 -31.57 -7.55 19.16
N SER A 418 -32.43 -6.98 18.32
CA SER A 418 -32.17 -6.81 16.88
C SER A 418 -30.98 -5.86 16.62
N LYS A 419 -30.91 -4.73 17.35
CA LYS A 419 -29.81 -3.76 17.24
C LYS A 419 -28.48 -4.35 17.70
N LEU A 420 -28.47 -5.07 18.82
CA LEU A 420 -27.28 -5.71 19.37
C LEU A 420 -26.77 -6.85 18.46
N ALA A 421 -27.67 -7.67 17.92
CA ALA A 421 -27.28 -8.68 16.91
C ALA A 421 -26.64 -8.04 15.68
N THR A 422 -27.19 -6.92 15.21
CA THR A 422 -26.60 -6.18 14.09
C THR A 422 -25.22 -5.61 14.44
N ALA A 423 -25.04 -5.11 15.67
CA ALA A 423 -23.77 -4.60 16.16
C ALA A 423 -22.70 -5.69 16.27
N ILE A 424 -23.06 -6.88 16.77
CA ILE A 424 -22.20 -8.06 16.84
C ILE A 424 -21.80 -8.51 15.44
N ARG A 425 -22.77 -8.72 14.54
CA ARG A 425 -22.51 -9.16 13.16
C ARG A 425 -21.58 -8.23 12.39
N ARG A 426 -21.64 -6.93 12.70
CA ARG A 426 -20.84 -5.89 12.04
C ARG A 426 -19.58 -5.51 12.80
N GLU A 427 -19.24 -6.22 13.88
CA GLU A 427 -18.05 -5.98 14.71
C GLU A 427 -17.89 -4.52 15.11
N CYS A 428 -18.99 -3.96 15.60
CA CYS A 428 -19.18 -2.53 15.61
C CYS A 428 -19.06 -1.94 17.01
N LYS A 429 -17.84 -1.59 17.42
CA LYS A 429 -17.54 -1.12 18.80
C LYS A 429 -18.49 -0.04 19.35
N PRO A 430 -18.74 1.10 18.70
CA PRO A 430 -19.61 2.12 19.28
C PRO A 430 -21.06 1.65 19.48
N TYR A 431 -21.56 0.76 18.60
CA TYR A 431 -22.87 0.16 18.77
C TYR A 431 -22.86 -0.97 19.81
N LEU A 432 -21.75 -1.71 19.96
CA LEU A 432 -21.56 -2.65 21.05
C LEU A 432 -21.59 -1.90 22.39
N ASP A 433 -20.83 -0.82 22.54
CA ASP A 433 -20.82 0.02 23.75
C ASP A 433 -22.23 0.56 24.07
N GLN A 434 -22.94 1.08 23.05
CA GLN A 434 -24.27 1.64 23.23
C GLN A 434 -25.34 0.59 23.55
N TYR A 435 -25.42 -0.47 22.73
CA TYR A 435 -26.52 -1.44 22.80
C TYR A 435 -26.28 -2.51 23.85
N SER A 436 -25.05 -2.84 24.22
CA SER A 436 -24.78 -3.76 25.33
C SER A 436 -25.20 -3.15 26.67
N VAL A 437 -24.89 -1.88 26.91
CA VAL A 437 -25.35 -1.15 28.12
C VAL A 437 -26.88 -1.07 28.14
N SER A 438 -27.48 -0.63 27.03
CA SER A 438 -28.95 -0.52 26.93
C SER A 438 -29.64 -1.88 27.12
N MET A 439 -29.04 -2.97 26.61
CA MET A 439 -29.55 -4.32 26.81
C MET A 439 -29.42 -4.76 28.26
N ALA A 440 -28.29 -4.49 28.92
CA ALA A 440 -28.11 -4.79 30.34
C ALA A 440 -29.15 -4.09 31.21
N ASP A 441 -29.48 -2.82 30.92
CA ASP A 441 -30.58 -2.11 31.59
C ASP A 441 -31.94 -2.78 31.40
N ALA A 442 -32.26 -3.17 30.17
CA ALA A 442 -33.52 -3.84 29.85
C ALA A 442 -33.64 -5.22 30.55
N LEU A 443 -32.53 -5.96 30.63
CA LEU A 443 -32.46 -7.24 31.35
C LEU A 443 -32.64 -7.06 32.85
N ASN A 444 -31.99 -6.07 33.45
CA ASN A 444 -32.17 -5.76 34.88
C ASN A 444 -33.61 -5.35 35.21
N ALA A 445 -34.28 -4.59 34.34
CA ALA A 445 -35.69 -4.28 34.49
C ALA A 445 -36.57 -5.55 34.43
N ALA A 446 -36.28 -6.46 33.50
CA ALA A 446 -36.98 -7.75 33.42
C ALA A 446 -36.75 -8.62 34.66
N TYR A 447 -35.52 -8.70 35.19
CA TYR A 447 -35.24 -9.43 36.43
C TYR A 447 -36.03 -8.86 37.62
N ALA A 448 -36.14 -7.53 37.71
CA ALA A 448 -36.93 -6.87 38.76
C ALA A 448 -38.42 -7.21 38.66
N GLU A 449 -39.01 -7.20 37.44
CA GLU A 449 -40.40 -7.62 37.23
C GLU A 449 -40.65 -9.09 37.63
N LEU A 450 -39.65 -9.95 37.41
CA LEU A 450 -39.73 -11.38 37.70
C LEU A 450 -39.33 -11.75 39.14
N GLY A 451 -38.84 -10.80 39.94
CA GLY A 451 -38.31 -11.05 41.28
C GLY A 451 -37.02 -11.90 41.29
N LEU A 452 -36.28 -11.92 40.19
CA LEU A 452 -35.03 -12.68 40.05
C LEU A 452 -33.84 -11.86 40.55
N GLN A 453 -32.89 -12.53 41.21
CA GLN A 453 -31.63 -11.93 41.65
C GLN A 453 -30.55 -12.17 40.59
N GLN A 454 -30.32 -11.20 39.72
CA GLN A 454 -29.27 -11.22 38.70
C GLN A 454 -28.72 -9.82 38.43
N ASN A 455 -27.48 -9.73 37.93
CA ASN A 455 -26.83 -8.47 37.58
C ASN A 455 -26.26 -8.53 36.16
N ALA A 456 -27.00 -7.99 35.18
CA ALA A 456 -26.60 -7.99 33.79
C ALA A 456 -25.31 -7.19 33.52
N TYR A 457 -24.99 -6.20 34.34
CA TYR A 457 -23.72 -5.47 34.25
C TYR A 457 -22.53 -6.34 34.66
N GLY A 458 -22.74 -7.35 35.51
CA GLY A 458 -21.71 -8.35 35.82
C GLY A 458 -21.31 -9.16 34.58
N MET A 459 -22.26 -9.48 33.69
CA MET A 459 -22.00 -10.17 32.42
C MET A 459 -21.22 -9.29 31.43
N LEU A 460 -21.39 -7.97 31.49
CA LEU A 460 -20.61 -7.03 30.68
C LEU A 460 -19.19 -6.83 31.23
N ASN A 461 -19.05 -6.76 32.56
CA ASN A 461 -17.80 -6.39 33.23
C ASN A 461 -16.84 -7.55 33.55
N SER A 462 -17.30 -8.81 33.52
CA SER A 462 -16.50 -9.98 33.91
C SER A 462 -15.39 -10.36 32.91
N TYR A 463 -15.18 -9.57 31.85
CA TYR A 463 -14.36 -9.96 30.70
C TYR A 463 -13.21 -9.00 30.35
N SER A 464 -12.88 -8.07 31.24
CA SER A 464 -11.71 -7.18 31.08
C SER A 464 -10.35 -7.83 31.38
N GLY A 465 -10.30 -9.13 31.66
CA GLY A 465 -9.08 -9.85 32.06
C GLY A 465 -8.77 -11.04 31.17
N GLY A 466 -7.81 -10.85 30.25
CA GLY A 466 -7.06 -11.84 29.46
C GLY A 466 -7.59 -13.28 29.44
N MET A 467 -8.24 -13.66 28.34
CA MET A 467 -8.32 -15.08 27.96
C MET A 467 -7.21 -15.37 26.94
N ASP A 468 -6.32 -16.28 27.31
CA ASP A 468 -5.21 -16.76 26.49
C ASP A 468 -5.75 -17.81 25.49
N TYR A 469 -6.12 -17.37 24.28
CA TYR A 469 -6.70 -18.25 23.25
C TYR A 469 -5.66 -18.68 22.22
N ALA A 470 -4.76 -19.58 22.63
CA ALA A 470 -4.08 -20.49 21.72
C ALA A 470 -5.05 -21.61 21.30
N GLY A 471 -6.03 -21.31 20.45
CA GLY A 471 -6.95 -22.33 19.93
C GLY A 471 -8.08 -21.72 19.11
N GLY A 472 -8.02 -21.89 17.79
CA GLY A 472 -8.97 -21.38 16.80
C GLY A 472 -10.37 -22.00 16.90
N GLY A 473 -11.08 -21.71 17.99
CA GLY A 473 -12.52 -21.93 18.09
C GLY A 473 -13.26 -20.71 17.55
N THR A 474 -13.69 -20.76 16.29
CA THR A 474 -14.70 -19.84 15.79
C THR A 474 -15.99 -20.06 16.58
N PHE A 475 -16.53 -19.00 17.19
CA PHE A 475 -17.90 -19.02 17.71
C PHE A 475 -18.83 -19.04 16.49
N GLY A 476 -19.11 -20.24 15.99
CA GLY A 476 -19.90 -20.48 14.79
C GLY A 476 -21.36 -20.11 15.06
N TRP A 477 -21.79 -18.97 14.54
CA TRP A 477 -23.21 -18.69 14.36
C TRP A 477 -23.71 -19.56 13.21
N THR A 478 -24.57 -20.54 13.48
CA THR A 478 -25.30 -21.23 12.42
C THR A 478 -26.38 -20.29 11.89
N GLU A 479 -26.59 -20.25 10.57
CA GLU A 479 -27.65 -19.43 9.92
C GLU A 479 -29.04 -19.67 10.53
N ASP A 480 -29.27 -20.82 11.15
CA ASP A 480 -30.52 -21.20 11.81
C ASP A 480 -30.80 -20.48 13.15
N ASP A 481 -29.84 -19.78 13.75
CA ASP A 481 -29.98 -19.22 15.10
C ASP A 481 -30.68 -17.85 15.16
N ILE A 482 -30.85 -17.23 13.98
CA ILE A 482 -31.47 -15.91 13.79
C ILE A 482 -32.53 -16.05 12.68
N GLY A 483 -33.68 -16.62 13.05
CA GLY A 483 -34.85 -16.64 12.18
C GLY A 483 -35.27 -15.22 11.78
N ASP A 484 -35.61 -15.06 10.50
CA ASP A 484 -36.23 -13.88 9.92
C ASP A 484 -37.53 -13.55 10.67
N ASP A 485 -37.53 -12.42 11.38
CA ASP A 485 -38.72 -11.68 11.82
C ASP A 485 -38.51 -10.18 11.58
#